data_AF-A0A960IB05-F1
#
_entry.id   AF-A0A960IB05-F1
#
_cell.length_a   1.000
_cell.length_b   1.000
_cell.length_c   1.000
_cell.angle_alpha   90.00
_cell.angle_beta   90.00
_cell.angle_gamma   90.00
#
_symmetry.space_group_name_H-M   'P 1'
#
loop_
_entity.id
_entity.type
_entity.pdbx_description
1 polymer ?
#
loop_
_entity_poly.entity_id
_entity_poly.type
_entity_poly.pdbx_seq_one_letter_code
_entity_poly.pdbx_strand_id
1 'polypeptide(L)'
;MSASHDTARTRPGPVARHVDDELERWTAAGLIDATTARAIRTFEFQRRATRRRDPITTADSAAVPASPTRRVPAVAEALGYIGAVLAAVGVVLLVRRSWADLSTIARLTIAGGATAALVLAGRHVPVTTDTALARLRSALWLAATATAGVLGWLVADDVFGLDDGEITTAVVALAVTSISVTLWRGRDRPMQQGTAIGGGLVAVGTLATALAGPTVGGVALLATGAAVATAGVLMVGTAPALSVGIGAFGALGGGLVVAGDRMGLGLVLATTTSAACVAMAVARGAVHGERQRAVLAVAGVAGSVQAMPQTVVWFADEAGVATGGAVWLVGLAIGAAGIRRLVLTPRLFEVLGGSSMLVGAAVVATGSIGLATLAGVATAIGCIAVGMLPGRVLMSVVGSVGLLAFVPWAIAHFFPGEGRAPLLIVVSGALIVAVAVLMAAQSTRWRDEVGGPLQR
;
A
#
# COMPACT_ATOMS: atom_id res chain seq x y z
N MET A 1 61.67 -31.22 -1.19
CA MET A 1 60.72 -30.51 -0.29
C MET A 1 59.36 -30.48 -0.96
N SER A 2 58.49 -31.43 -0.64
CA SER A 2 57.13 -31.52 -1.20
C SER A 2 56.15 -31.42 -0.03
N ALA A 3 55.36 -30.34 -0.01
CA ALA A 3 54.40 -30.05 1.04
C ALA A 3 53.04 -30.68 0.68
N SER A 4 52.63 -31.68 1.44
CA SER A 4 51.31 -32.30 1.38
C SER A 4 50.27 -31.39 2.04
N HIS A 5 49.39 -30.81 1.23
CA HIS A 5 48.16 -30.16 1.71
C HIS A 5 47.17 -31.23 2.17
N ASP A 6 47.18 -31.52 3.47
CA ASP A 6 46.20 -32.39 4.10
C ASP A 6 44.88 -31.61 4.26
N THR A 7 43.91 -31.93 3.42
CA THR A 7 42.57 -31.34 3.44
C THR A 7 41.76 -32.05 4.52
N ALA A 8 41.60 -31.37 5.66
CA ALA A 8 40.75 -31.81 6.77
C ALA A 8 39.30 -32.02 6.29
N ARG A 9 38.96 -33.26 5.92
CA ARG A 9 37.58 -33.71 5.71
C ARG A 9 36.83 -33.59 7.04
N THR A 10 36.00 -32.57 7.16
CA THR A 10 35.04 -32.42 8.24
C THR A 10 34.14 -33.64 8.26
N ARG A 11 34.36 -34.55 9.22
CA ARG A 11 33.50 -35.73 9.40
C ARG A 11 32.08 -35.25 9.68
N PRO A 12 31.05 -35.72 8.95
CA PRO A 12 29.67 -35.40 9.25
C PRO A 12 29.33 -35.84 10.68
N GLY A 13 28.63 -34.96 11.40
CA GLY A 13 28.19 -35.21 12.77
C GLY A 13 27.24 -36.43 12.87
N PRO A 14 27.03 -36.98 14.09
CA PRO A 14 26.28 -38.23 14.29
C PRO A 14 24.88 -38.23 13.67
N VAL A 15 24.19 -37.08 13.72
CA VAL A 15 22.84 -36.89 13.19
C VAL A 15 22.80 -36.81 11.66
N ALA A 16 23.88 -36.34 11.03
CA ALA A 16 23.95 -36.26 9.56
C ALA A 16 24.09 -37.65 8.94
N ARG A 17 24.88 -38.54 9.58
CA ARG A 17 24.98 -39.94 9.16
C ARG A 17 23.64 -40.66 9.27
N HIS A 18 22.89 -40.39 10.34
CA HIS A 18 21.59 -41.03 10.56
C HIS A 18 20.58 -40.79 9.42
N VAL A 19 20.52 -39.56 8.89
CA VAL A 19 19.61 -39.23 7.77
C VAL A 19 20.08 -39.87 6.46
N ASP A 20 21.39 -39.90 6.20
CA ASP A 20 21.93 -40.52 4.99
C ASP A 20 21.72 -42.05 5.01
N ASP A 21 21.90 -42.69 6.17
CA ASP A 21 21.68 -44.13 6.37
C ASP A 21 20.18 -44.52 6.26
N GLU A 22 19.26 -43.63 6.63
CA GLU A 22 17.81 -43.83 6.44
C GLU A 22 17.40 -43.68 4.97
N LEU A 23 17.92 -42.66 4.28
CA LEU A 23 17.63 -42.45 2.86
C LEU A 23 18.16 -43.60 2.00
N GLU A 24 19.32 -44.15 2.33
CA GLU A 24 19.86 -45.33 1.64
C GLU A 24 19.02 -46.57 1.89
N ARG A 25 18.56 -46.80 3.13
CA ARG A 25 17.64 -47.89 3.45
C ARG A 25 16.30 -47.77 2.70
N TRP A 26 15.72 -46.57 2.63
CA TRP A 26 14.46 -46.36 1.91
C TRP A 26 14.60 -46.48 0.40
N THR A 27 15.73 -46.06 -0.16
CA THR A 27 16.04 -46.25 -1.58
C THR A 27 16.24 -47.74 -1.90
N ALA A 28 16.97 -48.47 -1.05
CA ALA A 28 17.17 -49.91 -1.19
C ALA A 28 15.86 -50.71 -1.05
N ALA A 29 14.93 -50.24 -0.22
CA ALA A 29 13.60 -50.81 -0.06
C ALA A 29 12.61 -50.43 -1.19
N GLY A 30 13.02 -49.61 -2.16
CA GLY A 30 12.16 -49.14 -3.25
C GLY A 30 11.03 -48.20 -2.80
N LEU A 31 11.10 -47.66 -1.58
CA LEU A 31 10.11 -46.73 -1.03
C LEU A 31 10.22 -45.34 -1.66
N ILE A 32 11.43 -44.96 -2.06
CA ILE A 32 11.72 -43.70 -2.75
C ILE A 32 12.74 -43.96 -3.87
N ASP A 33 12.67 -43.18 -4.93
CA ASP A 33 13.65 -43.22 -6.00
C ASP A 33 14.94 -42.43 -5.63
N ALA A 34 16.03 -42.71 -6.33
CA ALA A 34 17.33 -42.09 -6.08
C ALA A 34 17.35 -40.56 -6.32
N THR A 35 16.49 -40.07 -7.20
CA THR A 35 16.29 -38.64 -7.49
C THR A 35 15.60 -37.95 -6.33
N THR A 36 14.57 -38.56 -5.76
CA THR A 36 13.85 -38.10 -4.56
C THR A 36 14.78 -38.07 -3.35
N ALA A 37 15.57 -39.12 -3.12
CA ALA A 37 16.58 -39.13 -2.06
C ALA A 37 17.60 -37.99 -2.21
N ARG A 38 18.02 -37.69 -3.45
CA ARG A 38 18.93 -36.58 -3.74
C ARG A 38 18.30 -35.22 -3.44
N ALA A 39 17.03 -35.03 -3.80
CA ALA A 39 16.30 -33.80 -3.51
C ALA A 39 16.16 -33.56 -1.99
N ILE A 40 15.87 -34.61 -1.22
CA ILE A 40 15.76 -34.52 0.26
C ILE A 40 17.12 -34.16 0.88
N ARG A 41 18.22 -34.76 0.41
CA ARG A 41 19.58 -34.40 0.86
C ARG A 41 19.88 -32.92 0.61
N THR A 42 19.58 -32.41 -0.58
CA THR A 42 19.78 -31.00 -0.93
C THR A 42 18.93 -30.08 -0.05
N PHE A 43 17.67 -30.43 0.19
CA PHE A 43 16.76 -29.67 1.05
C PHE A 43 17.25 -29.60 2.50
N GLU A 44 17.63 -30.74 3.10
CA GLU A 44 18.13 -30.79 4.49
C GLU A 44 19.46 -30.05 4.64
N PHE A 45 20.34 -30.09 3.63
CA PHE A 45 21.57 -29.32 3.62
C PHE A 45 21.30 -27.80 3.62
N GLN A 46 20.38 -27.33 2.76
CA GLN A 46 19.99 -25.92 2.71
C GLN A 46 19.35 -25.46 4.02
N ARG A 47 18.42 -26.24 4.57
CA ARG A 47 17.75 -25.96 5.84
C ARG A 47 18.74 -25.81 7.01
N ARG A 48 19.77 -26.65 7.06
CA ARG A 48 20.85 -26.56 8.06
C ARG A 48 21.74 -25.34 7.84
N ALA A 49 22.09 -25.02 6.59
CA ALA A 49 22.85 -23.82 6.27
C ALA A 49 22.12 -22.54 6.70
N THR A 50 20.79 -22.51 6.59
CA THR A 50 19.96 -21.40 7.06
C THR A 50 19.91 -21.31 8.59
N ARG A 51 19.74 -22.44 9.30
CA ARG A 51 19.76 -22.47 10.77
C ARG A 51 21.12 -22.10 11.38
N ARG A 52 22.22 -22.45 10.71
CA ARG A 52 23.57 -22.13 11.18
C ARG A 52 23.94 -20.65 10.98
N ARG A 53 23.15 -19.90 10.20
CA ARG A 53 23.29 -18.45 10.01
C ARG A 53 22.60 -17.61 11.08
N ASP A 54 21.76 -18.20 11.94
CA ASP A 54 21.28 -17.51 13.14
C ASP A 54 22.36 -17.57 14.23
N PRO A 55 22.96 -16.43 14.64
CA PRO A 55 24.01 -16.44 15.64
C PRO A 55 23.38 -16.43 17.04
N ILE A 56 23.15 -17.62 17.62
CA ILE A 56 22.93 -17.76 19.06
C ILE A 56 23.78 -18.92 19.60
N THR A 57 24.91 -18.52 20.19
CA THR A 57 25.51 -19.00 21.45
C THR A 57 25.56 -20.51 21.70
N THR A 58 26.77 -21.05 21.58
CA THR A 58 27.21 -22.32 22.16
C THR A 58 27.25 -22.24 23.70
N ALA A 59 26.63 -23.19 24.41
CA ALA A 59 27.32 -24.19 25.24
C ALA A 59 26.34 -24.93 26.17
N ASP A 60 26.39 -26.26 26.06
CA ASP A 60 26.09 -27.30 27.04
C ASP A 60 25.60 -26.88 28.44
N SER A 61 24.36 -27.26 28.77
CA SER A 61 23.98 -27.66 30.13
C SER A 61 22.73 -28.55 30.09
N ALA A 62 22.84 -29.64 30.82
CA ALA A 62 21.87 -30.70 30.98
C ALA A 62 20.44 -30.21 31.25
N ALA A 63 19.47 -30.95 30.72
CA ALA A 63 18.08 -31.08 31.16
C ALA A 63 17.56 -30.01 32.13
N VAL A 64 17.20 -28.83 31.62
CA VAL A 64 16.26 -27.93 32.30
C VAL A 64 14.89 -28.16 31.64
N PRO A 65 13.83 -28.48 32.39
CA PRO A 65 12.50 -28.61 31.80
C PRO A 65 12.16 -27.30 31.10
N ALA A 66 11.79 -27.39 29.82
CA ALA A 66 11.32 -26.26 29.04
C ALA A 66 10.23 -25.56 29.86
N SER A 67 10.55 -24.36 30.37
CA SER A 67 9.56 -23.56 31.07
C SER A 67 8.36 -23.41 30.13
N PRO A 68 7.15 -23.81 30.55
CA PRO A 68 5.99 -23.77 29.68
C PRO A 68 5.82 -22.31 29.26
N THR A 69 5.98 -22.05 27.97
CA THR A 69 5.58 -20.78 27.37
C THR A 69 4.07 -20.70 27.59
N ARG A 70 3.67 -20.04 28.67
CA ARG A 70 2.29 -19.92 29.11
C ARG A 70 1.62 -18.99 28.09
N ARG A 71 1.16 -19.58 26.98
CA ARG A 71 0.41 -18.87 25.94
C ARG A 71 -0.89 -18.40 26.59
N VAL A 72 -0.98 -17.11 26.88
CA VAL A 72 -2.23 -16.49 27.31
C VAL A 72 -3.27 -16.81 26.23
N PRO A 73 -4.42 -17.40 26.59
CA PRO A 73 -5.45 -17.75 25.61
C PRO A 73 -5.87 -16.50 24.83
N ALA A 74 -5.93 -16.57 23.50
CA ALA A 74 -6.31 -15.44 22.63
C ALA A 74 -7.67 -14.82 23.01
N VAL A 75 -8.55 -15.61 23.63
CA VAL A 75 -9.84 -15.18 24.17
C VAL A 75 -9.67 -14.19 25.34
N ALA A 76 -8.70 -14.41 26.23
CA ALA A 76 -8.42 -13.50 27.34
C ALA A 76 -7.83 -12.17 26.83
N GLU A 77 -7.01 -12.22 25.78
CA GLU A 77 -6.51 -11.02 25.10
C GLU A 77 -7.64 -10.23 24.43
N ALA A 78 -8.55 -10.91 23.72
CA ALA A 78 -9.73 -10.29 23.11
C ALA A 78 -10.69 -9.67 24.14
N LEU A 79 -10.99 -10.38 25.23
CA LEU A 79 -11.80 -9.86 26.34
C LEU A 79 -11.15 -8.65 27.01
N GLY A 80 -9.82 -8.65 27.16
CA GLY A 80 -9.07 -7.51 27.67
C GLY A 80 -9.23 -6.27 26.79
N TYR A 81 -9.18 -6.43 25.46
CA TYR A 81 -9.41 -5.33 24.53
C TYR A 81 -10.84 -4.81 24.56
N ILE A 82 -11.84 -5.70 24.61
CA ILE A 82 -13.25 -5.32 24.72
C ILE A 82 -13.51 -4.55 26.03
N GLY A 83 -12.98 -5.06 27.15
CA GLY A 83 -13.08 -4.40 28.45
C GLY A 83 -12.45 -3.00 28.45
N ALA A 84 -11.29 -2.84 27.82
CA ALA A 84 -10.64 -1.54 27.68
C ALA A 84 -11.45 -0.55 26.84
N VAL A 85 -12.06 -1.00 25.74
CA VAL A 85 -12.93 -0.17 24.90
C VAL A 85 -14.19 0.25 25.67
N LEU A 86 -14.85 -0.68 26.37
CA LEU A 86 -16.03 -0.37 27.16
C LEU A 86 -15.72 0.61 28.31
N ALA A 87 -14.59 0.43 28.99
CA ALA A 87 -14.12 1.36 30.01
C ALA A 87 -13.85 2.76 29.41
N ALA A 88 -13.19 2.83 28.26
CA ALA A 88 -12.94 4.09 27.56
C ALA A 88 -14.24 4.80 27.16
N VAL A 89 -15.22 4.07 26.61
CA VAL A 89 -16.54 4.62 26.29
C VAL A 89 -17.25 5.13 27.54
N GLY A 90 -17.23 4.36 28.63
CA GLY A 90 -17.81 4.78 29.91
C GLY A 90 -17.19 6.07 30.45
N VAL A 91 -15.86 6.19 30.41
CA VAL A 91 -15.14 7.41 30.78
C VAL A 91 -15.53 8.57 29.87
N VAL A 92 -15.57 8.39 28.56
CA VAL A 92 -15.97 9.43 27.60
C VAL A 92 -17.40 9.91 27.85
N LEU A 93 -18.34 9.00 28.12
CA LEU A 93 -19.73 9.36 28.41
C LEU A 93 -19.86 10.13 29.73
N LEU A 94 -19.15 9.69 30.77
CA LEU A 94 -19.12 10.37 32.07
C LEU A 94 -18.54 11.78 31.92
N VAL A 95 -17.38 11.88 31.24
CA VAL A 95 -16.71 13.14 30.94
C VAL A 95 -17.63 14.06 30.16
N ARG A 96 -18.24 13.61 29.05
CA ARG A 96 -19.14 14.42 28.22
C ARG A 96 -20.30 15.01 29.01
N ARG A 97 -20.84 14.28 29.98
CA ARG A 97 -21.95 14.74 30.83
C ARG A 97 -21.52 15.85 31.79
N SER A 98 -20.35 15.73 32.42
CA SER A 98 -19.87 16.70 33.41
C SER A 98 -19.00 17.81 32.81
N TRP A 99 -18.53 17.67 31.56
CA TRP A 99 -17.50 18.54 30.98
C TRP A 99 -17.93 20.01 30.94
N ALA A 100 -19.18 20.26 30.56
CA ALA A 100 -19.73 21.61 30.44
C ALA A 100 -19.71 22.37 31.78
N ASP A 101 -19.86 21.66 32.90
CA ASP A 101 -19.90 22.24 34.23
C ASP A 101 -18.50 22.45 34.86
N LEU A 102 -17.46 21.89 34.26
CA LEU A 102 -16.09 22.01 34.76
C LEU A 102 -15.45 23.33 34.32
N SER A 103 -14.74 23.97 35.26
CA SER A 103 -13.87 25.11 34.94
C SER A 103 -12.70 24.70 34.04
N THR A 104 -12.16 25.66 33.30
CA THR A 104 -10.98 25.48 32.44
C THR A 104 -9.81 24.83 33.19
N ILE A 105 -9.50 25.31 34.40
CA ILE A 105 -8.41 24.75 35.22
C ILE A 105 -8.66 23.28 35.55
N ALA A 106 -9.90 22.90 35.87
CA ALA A 106 -10.25 21.51 36.13
C ALA A 106 -10.07 20.65 34.88
N ARG A 107 -10.54 21.10 33.71
CA ARG A 107 -10.36 20.40 32.42
C ARG A 107 -8.89 20.20 32.07
N LEU A 108 -8.08 21.25 32.19
CA LEU A 108 -6.62 21.20 31.95
C LEU A 108 -5.93 20.25 32.92
N THR A 109 -6.30 20.29 34.20
CA THR A 109 -5.72 19.40 35.23
C THR A 109 -6.07 17.94 34.96
N ILE A 110 -7.29 17.65 34.54
CA ILE A 110 -7.73 16.30 34.19
C ILE A 110 -6.97 15.80 32.96
N ALA A 111 -6.92 16.57 31.87
CA ALA A 111 -6.25 16.16 30.63
C ALA A 111 -4.72 16.04 30.79
N GLY A 112 -4.10 17.01 31.46
CA GLY A 112 -2.66 17.01 31.77
C GLY A 112 -2.29 15.90 32.75
N GLY A 113 -3.10 15.73 33.80
CA GLY A 113 -2.93 14.65 34.79
C GLY A 113 -3.06 13.26 34.16
N ALA A 114 -4.06 13.04 33.31
CA ALA A 114 -4.22 11.80 32.57
C ALA A 114 -3.02 11.51 31.65
N THR A 115 -2.55 12.53 30.92
CA THR A 115 -1.36 12.42 30.06
C THR A 115 -0.12 12.01 30.88
N ALA A 116 0.15 12.71 31.98
CA ALA A 116 1.29 12.42 32.84
C ALA A 116 1.19 11.02 33.47
N ALA A 117 0.02 10.64 33.97
CA ALA A 117 -0.23 9.33 34.56
C ALA A 117 0.00 8.20 33.55
N LEU A 118 -0.49 8.33 32.32
CA LEU A 118 -0.30 7.34 31.25
C LEU A 118 1.16 7.22 30.82
N VAL A 119 1.89 8.35 30.71
CA VAL A 119 3.34 8.35 30.42
C VAL A 119 4.11 7.63 31.51
N LEU A 120 3.85 7.95 32.78
CA LEU A 120 4.50 7.35 33.94
C LEU A 120 4.17 5.86 34.04
N ALA A 121 2.90 5.49 33.92
CA ALA A 121 2.46 4.10 33.91
C ALA A 121 3.20 3.29 32.83
N GLY A 122 3.23 3.79 31.59
CA GLY A 122 3.98 3.13 30.51
C GLY A 122 5.49 3.05 30.76
N ARG A 123 6.08 4.02 31.48
CA ARG A 123 7.49 3.97 31.88
C ARG A 123 7.76 2.89 32.94
N HIS A 124 6.80 2.63 33.83
CA HIS A 124 6.92 1.61 34.87
C HIS A 124 6.64 0.19 34.38
N VAL A 125 6.00 0.00 33.21
CA VAL A 125 5.84 -1.32 32.61
C VAL A 125 7.22 -1.86 32.16
N PRO A 126 7.74 -2.93 32.79
CA PRO A 126 9.06 -3.45 32.47
C PRO A 126 9.08 -4.05 31.07
N VAL A 127 10.16 -3.76 30.32
CA VAL A 127 10.41 -4.35 28.99
C VAL A 127 11.08 -5.70 29.20
N THR A 128 10.33 -6.67 29.67
CA THR A 128 10.76 -8.07 29.70
C THR A 128 10.59 -8.68 28.31
N THR A 129 11.09 -9.90 28.11
CA THR A 129 10.88 -10.72 26.89
C THR A 129 9.41 -11.02 26.58
N ASP A 130 8.48 -10.60 27.44
CA ASP A 130 7.04 -10.76 27.25
C ASP A 130 6.45 -9.73 26.27
N THR A 131 6.02 -10.24 25.12
CA THR A 131 5.36 -9.47 24.05
C THR A 131 4.10 -8.74 24.55
N ALA A 132 3.36 -9.27 25.53
CA ALA A 132 2.12 -8.68 26.02
C ALA A 132 2.37 -7.35 26.76
N LEU A 133 3.39 -7.30 27.63
CA LEU A 133 3.78 -6.08 28.35
C LEU A 133 4.32 -5.00 27.40
N ALA A 134 5.03 -5.40 26.34
CA ALA A 134 5.46 -4.47 25.30
C ALA A 134 4.27 -3.83 24.56
N ARG A 135 3.22 -4.61 24.26
CA ARG A 135 1.95 -4.10 23.68
C ARG A 135 1.24 -3.16 24.63
N LEU A 136 1.07 -3.55 25.90
CA LEU A 136 0.45 -2.71 26.92
C LEU A 136 1.15 -1.35 27.05
N ARG A 137 2.49 -1.34 27.13
CA ARG A 137 3.26 -0.10 27.15
C ARG A 137 3.02 0.77 25.93
N SER A 138 2.99 0.17 24.73
CA SER A 138 2.73 0.93 23.50
C SER A 138 1.31 1.53 23.49
N ALA A 139 0.32 0.82 24.03
CA ALA A 139 -1.04 1.29 24.15
C ALA A 139 -1.16 2.45 25.16
N LEU A 140 -0.51 2.33 26.33
CA LEU A 140 -0.47 3.40 27.33
C LEU A 140 0.14 4.68 26.78
N TRP A 141 1.24 4.57 26.03
CA TRP A 141 1.86 5.74 25.40
C TRP A 141 1.04 6.30 24.25
N LEU A 142 0.34 5.45 23.47
CA LEU A 142 -0.57 5.94 22.44
C LEU A 142 -1.75 6.70 23.05
N ALA A 143 -2.31 6.19 24.16
CA ALA A 143 -3.33 6.87 24.93
C ALA A 143 -2.83 8.21 25.49
N ALA A 144 -1.59 8.25 26.00
CA ALA A 144 -0.96 9.49 26.44
C ALA A 144 -0.84 10.52 25.30
N THR A 145 -0.50 10.08 24.08
CA THR A 145 -0.47 10.94 22.90
C THR A 145 -1.86 11.51 22.58
N ALA A 146 -2.91 10.69 22.68
CA ALA A 146 -4.28 11.14 22.45
C ALA A 146 -4.72 12.17 23.50
N THR A 147 -4.46 11.92 24.80
CA THR A 147 -4.79 12.88 25.87
C THR A 147 -3.96 14.16 25.78
N ALA A 148 -2.72 14.10 25.27
CA ALA A 148 -1.94 15.30 24.97
C ALA A 148 -2.57 16.12 23.84
N GLY A 149 -3.18 15.47 22.84
CA GLY A 149 -3.97 16.16 21.81
C GLY A 149 -5.18 16.89 22.41
N VAL A 150 -5.93 16.24 23.31
CA VAL A 150 -7.04 16.88 24.04
C VAL A 150 -6.55 18.07 24.89
N LEU A 151 -5.41 17.92 25.55
CA LEU A 151 -4.79 19.02 26.29
C LEU A 151 -4.41 20.18 25.35
N GLY A 152 -3.83 19.89 24.18
CA GLY A 152 -3.52 20.89 23.17
C GLY A 152 -4.77 21.64 22.68
N TRP A 153 -5.87 20.91 22.45
CA TRP A 153 -7.16 21.51 22.09
C TRP A 153 -7.68 22.44 23.18
N LEU A 154 -7.69 22.01 24.44
CA LEU A 154 -8.12 22.84 25.57
C LEU A 154 -7.26 24.08 25.76
N VAL A 155 -5.95 23.98 25.54
CA VAL A 155 -5.06 25.15 25.60
C VAL A 155 -5.38 26.12 24.47
N ALA A 156 -5.63 25.64 23.25
CA ALA A 156 -6.01 26.50 22.14
C ALA A 156 -7.37 27.20 22.38
N ASP A 157 -8.38 26.42 22.75
CA ASP A 157 -9.77 26.87 22.90
C ASP A 157 -9.98 27.65 24.21
N ASP A 158 -9.82 26.98 25.36
CA ASP A 158 -10.19 27.56 26.67
C ASP A 158 -9.16 28.58 27.22
N VAL A 159 -7.88 28.51 26.83
CA VAL A 159 -6.82 29.41 27.37
C VAL A 159 -6.50 30.56 26.42
N PHE A 160 -6.32 30.26 25.13
CA PHE A 160 -5.96 31.26 24.13
C PHE A 160 -7.16 31.81 23.36
N GLY A 161 -8.36 31.20 23.46
CA GLY A 161 -9.55 31.67 22.75
C GLY A 161 -9.38 31.62 21.23
N LEU A 162 -8.70 30.58 20.72
CA LEU A 162 -8.42 30.44 19.30
C LEU A 162 -9.64 29.88 18.56
N ASP A 163 -10.45 30.76 17.99
CA ASP A 163 -11.63 30.40 17.20
C ASP A 163 -11.28 29.84 15.80
N ASP A 164 -10.03 30.01 15.37
CA ASP A 164 -9.52 29.53 14.09
C ASP A 164 -9.26 28.02 14.13
N GLY A 165 -10.00 27.26 13.32
CA GLY A 165 -9.95 25.80 13.30
C GLY A 165 -8.58 25.27 12.89
N GLU A 166 -7.87 25.95 11.99
CA GLU A 166 -6.55 25.57 11.51
C GLU A 166 -5.49 25.76 12.60
N ILE A 167 -5.49 26.91 13.28
CA ILE A 167 -4.54 27.16 14.38
C ILE A 167 -4.80 26.20 15.54
N THR A 168 -6.06 25.98 15.91
CA THR A 168 -6.43 25.01 16.95
C THR A 168 -5.97 23.60 16.58
N THR A 169 -6.17 23.18 15.33
CA THR A 169 -5.67 21.87 14.85
C THR A 169 -4.14 21.80 14.87
N ALA A 170 -3.44 22.89 14.54
CA ALA A 170 -1.98 22.95 14.60
C ALA A 170 -1.46 22.78 16.04
N VAL A 171 -2.09 23.42 17.03
CA VAL A 171 -1.71 23.28 18.45
C VAL A 171 -1.91 21.84 18.93
N VAL A 172 -3.04 21.21 18.57
CA VAL A 172 -3.31 19.79 18.86
C VAL A 172 -2.22 18.90 18.25
N ALA A 173 -1.91 19.11 16.97
CA ALA A 173 -0.92 18.33 16.24
C ALA A 173 0.50 18.52 16.81
N LEU A 174 0.86 19.73 17.23
CA LEU A 174 2.12 20.04 17.90
C LEU A 174 2.23 19.34 19.26
N ALA A 175 1.17 19.32 20.06
CA ALA A 175 1.14 18.61 21.34
C ALA A 175 1.34 17.09 21.14
N VAL A 176 0.59 16.50 20.20
CA VAL A 176 0.70 15.08 19.78
C VAL A 176 2.12 14.75 19.30
N THR A 177 2.70 15.61 18.47
CA THR A 177 4.05 15.42 17.92
C THR A 177 5.10 15.50 19.01
N SER A 178 5.03 16.52 19.88
CA SER A 178 6.01 16.77 20.93
C SER A 178 6.10 15.61 21.91
N ILE A 179 4.95 15.09 22.37
CA ILE A 179 4.93 13.94 23.26
C ILE A 179 5.39 12.67 22.54
N SER A 180 4.96 12.45 21.29
CA SER A 180 5.33 11.25 20.53
C SER A 180 6.82 11.20 20.19
N VAL A 181 7.43 12.33 19.82
CA VAL A 181 8.88 12.45 19.59
C VAL A 181 9.65 12.18 20.88
N THR A 182 9.17 12.72 22.01
CA THR A 182 9.78 12.50 23.33
C THR A 182 9.72 11.03 23.76
N LEU A 183 8.60 10.36 23.47
CA LEU A 183 8.42 8.94 23.75
C LEU A 183 9.10 8.05 22.71
N TRP A 184 9.32 8.51 21.48
CA TRP A 184 10.03 7.75 20.46
C TRP A 184 11.54 7.75 20.72
N ARG A 185 12.17 8.93 20.85
CA ARG A 185 13.62 9.13 21.10
C ARG A 185 14.53 8.14 20.36
N GLY A 186 14.19 7.82 19.09
CA GLY A 186 14.96 6.92 18.24
C GLY A 186 14.99 5.44 18.65
N ARG A 187 14.09 4.99 19.53
CA ARG A 187 13.94 3.57 19.92
C ARG A 187 12.87 2.88 19.09
N ASP A 188 12.97 1.55 18.95
CA ASP A 188 12.01 0.70 18.22
C ASP A 188 10.60 0.75 18.84
N ARG A 189 9.86 1.80 18.49
CA ARG A 189 8.53 2.14 19.01
C ARG A 189 7.65 2.57 17.83
N PRO A 190 7.22 1.62 16.98
CA PRO A 190 6.57 1.92 15.70
C PRO A 190 5.33 2.79 15.83
N MET A 191 4.52 2.59 16.87
CA MET A 191 3.32 3.39 17.12
C MET A 191 3.66 4.85 17.41
N GLN A 192 4.69 5.10 18.25
CA GLN A 192 5.10 6.47 18.62
C GLN A 192 5.83 7.17 17.47
N GLN A 193 6.61 6.44 16.67
CA GLN A 193 7.15 6.96 15.43
C GLN A 193 6.02 7.36 14.47
N GLY A 194 5.01 6.51 14.32
CA GLY A 194 3.87 6.77 13.45
C GLY A 194 3.09 8.02 13.88
N THR A 195 2.77 8.16 15.16
CA THR A 195 2.06 9.34 15.67
C THR A 195 2.91 10.61 15.66
N ALA A 196 4.23 10.51 15.87
CA ALA A 196 5.14 11.64 15.75
C ALA A 196 5.18 12.17 14.32
N ILE A 197 5.33 11.28 13.34
CA ILE A 197 5.37 11.66 11.92
C ILE A 197 4.01 12.18 11.46
N GLY A 198 2.93 11.45 11.76
CA GLY A 198 1.58 11.84 11.38
C GLY A 198 1.16 13.18 11.98
N GLY A 199 1.39 13.36 13.28
CA GLY A 199 1.16 14.64 13.96
C GLY A 199 2.01 15.76 13.38
N GLY A 200 3.29 15.50 13.07
CA GLY A 200 4.19 16.49 12.50
C GLY A 200 3.75 16.97 11.12
N LEU A 201 3.30 16.05 10.27
CA LEU A 201 2.73 16.39 8.97
C LEU A 201 1.47 17.25 9.10
N VAL A 202 0.54 16.86 9.98
CA VAL A 202 -0.67 17.64 10.25
C VAL A 202 -0.31 19.04 10.77
N ALA A 203 0.64 19.14 11.71
CA ALA A 203 1.10 20.42 12.25
C ALA A 203 1.70 21.32 11.17
N VAL A 204 2.56 20.78 10.31
CA VAL A 204 3.16 21.53 9.20
C VAL A 204 2.09 22.02 8.22
N GLY A 205 1.19 21.13 7.79
CA GLY A 205 0.13 21.48 6.85
C GLY A 205 -0.81 22.55 7.40
N THR A 206 -1.32 22.36 8.61
CA THR A 206 -2.28 23.28 9.25
C THR A 206 -1.65 24.63 9.62
N LEU A 207 -0.43 24.65 10.16
CA LEU A 207 0.27 25.90 10.45
C LEU A 207 0.58 26.69 9.18
N ALA A 208 1.03 26.03 8.11
CA ALA A 208 1.26 26.69 6.84
C ALA A 208 -0.05 27.18 6.18
N THR A 209 -1.16 26.44 6.32
CA THR A 209 -2.49 26.93 5.90
C THR A 209 -2.89 28.19 6.66
N ALA A 210 -2.76 28.18 7.99
CA ALA A 210 -3.13 29.34 8.81
C ALA A 210 -2.28 30.59 8.49
N LEU A 211 -0.99 30.41 8.22
CA LEU A 211 -0.07 31.52 7.98
C LEU A 211 -0.07 32.05 6.54
N ALA A 212 -0.31 31.19 5.55
CA ALA A 212 -0.05 31.50 4.15
C ALA A 212 -1.13 30.95 3.17
N GLY A 213 -2.22 30.41 3.70
CA GLY A 213 -3.37 29.93 2.95
C GLY A 213 -3.29 28.46 2.51
N PRO A 214 -4.41 27.88 2.06
CA PRO A 214 -4.54 26.43 1.82
C PRO A 214 -3.58 25.89 0.77
N THR A 215 -3.30 26.65 -0.30
CA THR A 215 -2.33 26.24 -1.32
C THR A 215 -0.93 26.06 -0.72
N VAL A 216 -0.47 26.98 0.13
CA VAL A 216 0.85 26.87 0.77
C VAL A 216 0.88 25.74 1.79
N GLY A 217 -0.19 25.58 2.58
CA GLY A 217 -0.35 24.46 3.50
C GLY A 217 -0.28 23.10 2.81
N GLY A 218 -0.99 22.94 1.69
CA GLY A 218 -0.96 21.73 0.88
C GLY A 218 0.41 21.44 0.28
N VAL A 219 1.12 22.46 -0.24
CA VAL A 219 2.50 22.30 -0.76
C VAL A 219 3.48 21.95 0.36
N ALA A 220 3.39 22.59 1.53
CA ALA A 220 4.24 22.29 2.67
C ALA A 220 4.01 20.85 3.18
N LEU A 221 2.75 20.41 3.25
CA LEU A 221 2.38 19.04 3.58
C LEU A 221 2.92 18.05 2.53
N LEU A 222 2.80 18.39 1.25
CA LEU A 222 3.29 17.56 0.15
C LEU A 222 4.79 17.34 0.23
N ALA A 223 5.55 18.44 0.33
CA ALA A 223 7.00 18.42 0.39
C ALA A 223 7.50 17.67 1.64
N THR A 224 6.90 17.93 2.80
CA THR A 224 7.25 17.26 4.05
C THR A 224 6.92 15.76 3.99
N GLY A 225 5.76 15.40 3.44
CA GLY A 225 5.37 14.00 3.22
C GLY A 225 6.36 13.26 2.31
N ALA A 226 6.73 13.88 1.20
CA ALA A 226 7.72 13.34 0.26
C ALA A 226 9.10 13.17 0.91
N ALA A 227 9.54 14.14 1.73
CA ALA A 227 10.80 14.06 2.48
C ALA A 227 10.78 12.90 3.50
N VAL A 228 9.69 12.74 4.25
CA VAL A 228 9.50 11.63 5.19
C VAL A 228 9.48 10.27 4.48
N ALA A 229 8.79 10.18 3.34
CA ALA A 229 8.74 8.96 2.55
C ALA A 229 10.14 8.58 2.04
N THR A 230 10.88 9.57 1.54
CA THR A 230 12.26 9.41 1.06
C THR A 230 13.19 8.98 2.20
N ALA A 231 13.11 9.60 3.37
CA ALA A 231 13.86 9.19 4.56
C ALA A 231 13.55 7.73 4.94
N GLY A 232 12.28 7.31 4.84
CA GLY A 232 11.87 5.93 5.02
C GLY A 232 12.48 4.98 3.97
N VAL A 233 12.54 5.36 2.69
CA VAL A 233 13.19 4.56 1.63
C VAL A 233 14.70 4.43 1.89
N LEU A 234 15.34 5.50 2.36
CA LEU A 234 16.75 5.54 2.76
C LEU A 234 17.03 4.84 4.10
N MET A 235 16.04 4.14 4.67
CA MET A 235 16.15 3.38 5.92
C MET A 235 16.54 4.25 7.14
N VAL A 236 16.17 5.53 7.11
CA VAL A 236 16.35 6.44 8.25
C VAL A 236 15.24 6.20 9.27
N GLY A 237 15.60 5.69 10.45
CA GLY A 237 14.70 5.48 11.58
C GLY A 237 14.39 4.00 11.87
N THR A 238 13.55 3.78 12.89
CA THR A 238 13.33 2.46 13.49
C THR A 238 12.29 1.59 12.76
N ALA A 239 11.31 2.21 12.11
CA ALA A 239 10.30 1.53 11.31
C ALA A 239 10.17 2.15 9.90
N PRO A 240 11.10 1.86 8.97
CA PRO A 240 11.16 2.50 7.65
C PRO A 240 9.86 2.38 6.84
N ALA A 241 9.17 1.24 6.89
CA ALA A 241 7.91 1.03 6.17
C ALA A 241 6.77 1.95 6.65
N LEU A 242 6.73 2.28 7.95
CA LEU A 242 5.74 3.23 8.48
C LEU A 242 6.04 4.65 8.01
N SER A 243 7.31 5.08 8.02
CA SER A 243 7.70 6.38 7.48
C SER A 243 7.35 6.50 5.99
N VAL A 244 7.64 5.47 5.19
CA VAL A 244 7.28 5.43 3.77
C VAL A 244 5.78 5.61 3.58
N GLY A 245 4.96 4.87 4.33
CA GLY A 245 3.50 4.94 4.20
C GLY A 245 2.92 6.28 4.61
N ILE A 246 3.24 6.72 5.82
CA ILE A 246 2.71 7.98 6.36
C ILE A 246 3.20 9.17 5.52
N GLY A 247 4.47 9.15 5.08
CA GLY A 247 5.00 10.16 4.18
C GLY A 247 4.32 10.17 2.81
N ALA A 248 4.10 9.00 2.19
CA ALA A 248 3.42 8.90 0.91
C ALA A 248 1.96 9.38 0.97
N PHE A 249 1.22 8.98 2.02
CA PHE A 249 -0.14 9.48 2.23
C PHE A 249 -0.17 10.97 2.58
N GLY A 250 0.81 11.47 3.34
CA GLY A 250 0.98 12.90 3.58
C GLY A 250 1.23 13.67 2.28
N ALA A 251 2.08 13.15 1.41
CA ALA A 251 2.36 13.74 0.11
C ALA A 251 1.10 13.83 -0.78
N LEU A 252 0.35 12.73 -0.85
CA LEU A 252 -0.95 12.66 -1.55
C LEU A 252 -1.97 13.63 -0.95
N GLY A 253 -2.09 13.64 0.39
CA GLY A 253 -2.97 14.56 1.12
C GLY A 253 -2.63 16.03 0.85
N GLY A 254 -1.34 16.38 0.77
CA GLY A 254 -0.91 17.72 0.38
C GLY A 254 -1.41 18.13 -0.99
N GLY A 255 -1.32 17.26 -2.00
CA GLY A 255 -1.89 17.52 -3.33
C GLY A 255 -3.41 17.72 -3.30
N LEU A 256 -4.12 16.93 -2.50
CA LEU A 256 -5.58 17.07 -2.33
C LEU A 256 -5.97 18.36 -1.60
N VAL A 257 -5.19 18.80 -0.61
CA VAL A 257 -5.41 20.10 0.06
C VAL A 257 -5.21 21.25 -0.92
N VAL A 258 -4.17 21.21 -1.75
CA VAL A 258 -3.97 22.20 -2.83
C VAL A 258 -5.17 22.23 -3.78
N ALA A 259 -5.77 21.07 -4.09
CA ALA A 259 -6.94 20.99 -4.96
C ALA A 259 -8.20 21.67 -4.39
N GLY A 260 -8.27 21.91 -3.08
CA GLY A 260 -9.38 22.65 -2.47
C GLY A 260 -9.42 24.13 -2.87
N ASP A 261 -8.26 24.73 -3.18
CA ASP A 261 -8.12 26.14 -3.58
C ASP A 261 -7.75 26.27 -5.07
N ARG A 262 -6.85 25.41 -5.55
CA ARG A 262 -6.39 25.34 -6.95
C ARG A 262 -6.56 23.94 -7.51
N MET A 263 -7.80 23.62 -7.85
CA MET A 263 -8.24 22.28 -8.28
C MET A 263 -7.32 21.63 -9.31
N GLY A 264 -7.04 22.29 -10.44
CA GLY A 264 -6.15 21.75 -11.48
C GLY A 264 -4.74 21.43 -10.99
N LEU A 265 -4.09 22.36 -10.29
CA LEU A 265 -2.73 22.18 -9.75
C LEU A 265 -2.69 21.00 -8.76
N GLY A 266 -3.63 20.98 -7.80
CA GLY A 266 -3.66 19.95 -6.77
C GLY A 266 -3.93 18.54 -7.31
N LEU A 267 -4.83 18.42 -8.30
CA LEU A 267 -5.11 17.15 -8.98
C LEU A 267 -3.89 16.60 -9.73
N VAL A 268 -3.12 17.46 -10.40
CA VAL A 268 -1.84 17.07 -11.02
C VAL A 268 -0.84 16.61 -9.97
N LEU A 269 -0.68 17.34 -8.87
CA LEU A 269 0.24 16.99 -7.79
C LEU A 269 -0.14 15.65 -7.12
N ALA A 270 -1.42 15.42 -6.84
CA ALA A 270 -1.89 14.16 -6.27
C ALA A 270 -1.68 12.98 -7.23
N THR A 271 -2.02 13.15 -8.51
CA THR A 271 -1.85 12.09 -9.53
C THR A 271 -0.38 11.78 -9.78
N THR A 272 0.49 12.79 -9.86
CA THR A 272 1.94 12.59 -10.04
C THR A 272 2.57 11.91 -8.83
N THR A 273 2.20 12.30 -7.61
CA THR A 273 2.64 11.64 -6.37
C THR A 273 2.21 10.17 -6.35
N SER A 274 0.97 9.90 -6.77
CA SER A 274 0.43 8.55 -6.86
C SER A 274 1.19 7.69 -7.87
N ALA A 275 1.43 8.22 -9.07
CA ALA A 275 2.20 7.57 -10.11
C ALA A 275 3.65 7.30 -9.67
N ALA A 276 4.28 8.24 -8.97
CA ALA A 276 5.60 8.06 -8.37
C ALA A 276 5.62 6.92 -7.34
N CYS A 277 4.59 6.79 -6.50
CA CYS A 277 4.47 5.69 -5.54
C CYS A 277 4.36 4.34 -6.25
N VAL A 278 3.51 4.22 -7.28
CA VAL A 278 3.38 2.99 -8.09
C VAL A 278 4.69 2.68 -8.80
N ALA A 279 5.33 3.67 -9.41
CA ALA A 279 6.59 3.51 -10.13
C ALA A 279 7.69 3.00 -9.18
N MET A 280 7.84 3.58 -7.99
CA MET A 280 8.79 3.11 -6.97
C MET A 280 8.46 1.71 -6.46
N ALA A 281 7.17 1.35 -6.34
CA ALA A 281 6.78 0.01 -5.91
C ALA A 281 7.13 -1.08 -6.93
N VAL A 282 7.08 -0.77 -8.23
CA VAL A 282 7.35 -1.72 -9.32
C VAL A 282 8.83 -1.71 -9.75
N ALA A 283 9.53 -0.59 -9.63
CA ALA A 283 10.92 -0.45 -10.05
C ALA A 283 11.85 -1.35 -9.22
N ARG A 284 12.63 -2.19 -9.91
CA ARG A 284 13.64 -3.03 -9.27
C ARG A 284 14.73 -2.15 -8.65
N GLY A 285 15.03 -2.38 -7.37
CA GLY A 285 16.10 -1.67 -6.66
C GLY A 285 15.71 -0.30 -6.09
N ALA A 286 14.52 0.24 -6.41
CA ALA A 286 14.07 1.52 -5.86
C ALA A 286 13.84 1.46 -4.34
N VAL A 287 13.45 0.28 -3.84
CA VAL A 287 13.06 0.08 -2.43
C VAL A 287 13.57 -1.27 -1.94
N HIS A 288 14.21 -1.29 -0.77
CA HIS A 288 14.91 -2.47 -0.27
C HIS A 288 13.96 -3.51 0.37
N GLY A 289 12.88 -3.08 1.02
CA GLY A 289 11.95 -3.97 1.73
C GLY A 289 10.67 -4.31 0.96
N GLU A 290 10.19 -5.56 1.09
CA GLU A 290 8.88 -5.97 0.57
C GLU A 290 7.72 -5.19 1.20
N ARG A 291 7.80 -4.91 2.51
CA ARG A 291 6.78 -4.11 3.22
C ARG A 291 6.69 -2.68 2.69
N GLN A 292 7.83 -2.05 2.42
CA GLN A 292 7.86 -0.69 1.84
C GLN A 292 7.26 -0.70 0.42
N ARG A 293 7.60 -1.71 -0.40
CA ARG A 293 6.99 -1.90 -1.72
C ARG A 293 5.48 -2.08 -1.65
N ALA A 294 4.99 -2.92 -0.73
CA ALA A 294 3.56 -3.12 -0.51
C ALA A 294 2.86 -1.82 -0.09
N VAL A 295 3.46 -1.07 0.84
CA VAL A 295 2.92 0.21 1.31
C VAL A 295 2.87 1.27 0.20
N LEU A 296 3.93 1.41 -0.60
CA LEU A 296 3.94 2.31 -1.77
C LEU A 296 2.94 1.88 -2.84
N ALA A 297 2.78 0.57 -3.06
CA ALA A 297 1.76 0.06 -3.97
C ALA A 297 0.36 0.40 -3.47
N VAL A 298 0.06 0.21 -2.18
CA VAL A 298 -1.23 0.57 -1.59
C VAL A 298 -1.47 2.08 -1.68
N ALA A 299 -0.50 2.91 -1.29
CA ALA A 299 -0.61 4.37 -1.37
C ALA A 299 -0.82 4.85 -2.81
N GLY A 300 -0.03 4.33 -3.76
CA GLY A 300 -0.15 4.65 -5.17
C GLY A 300 -1.44 4.14 -5.82
N VAL A 301 -1.95 2.97 -5.44
CA VAL A 301 -3.24 2.51 -5.96
C VAL A 301 -4.38 3.33 -5.37
N ALA A 302 -4.41 3.55 -4.06
CA ALA A 302 -5.44 4.35 -3.40
C ALA A 302 -5.44 5.80 -3.91
N GLY A 303 -4.25 6.41 -4.04
CA GLY A 303 -4.09 7.75 -4.60
C GLY A 303 -4.57 7.84 -6.05
N SER A 304 -4.33 6.81 -6.86
CA SER A 304 -4.74 6.79 -8.26
C SER A 304 -6.25 6.66 -8.39
N VAL A 305 -6.87 5.79 -7.59
CA VAL A 305 -8.33 5.63 -7.52
C VAL A 305 -9.01 6.95 -7.12
N GLN A 306 -8.42 7.67 -6.15
CA GLN A 306 -8.98 8.93 -5.67
C GLN A 306 -8.77 10.09 -6.65
N ALA A 307 -7.54 10.30 -7.12
CA ALA A 307 -7.16 11.52 -7.83
C ALA A 307 -7.34 11.44 -9.35
N MET A 308 -7.11 10.28 -9.97
CA MET A 308 -7.10 10.19 -11.44
C MET A 308 -8.46 10.47 -12.07
N PRO A 309 -9.60 9.92 -11.59
CA PRO A 309 -10.90 10.21 -12.18
C PRO A 309 -11.24 11.70 -12.15
N GLN A 310 -10.99 12.35 -11.01
CA GLN A 310 -11.22 13.79 -10.85
C GLN A 310 -10.29 14.63 -11.73
N THR A 311 -9.01 14.26 -11.82
CA THR A 311 -8.03 14.92 -12.70
C THR A 311 -8.48 14.85 -14.15
N VAL A 312 -8.89 13.66 -14.59
CA VAL A 312 -9.38 13.43 -15.94
C VAL A 312 -10.60 14.29 -16.22
N VAL A 313 -11.63 14.26 -15.36
CA VAL A 313 -12.86 15.03 -15.56
C VAL A 313 -12.59 16.53 -15.61
N TRP A 314 -11.77 17.05 -14.69
CA TRP A 314 -11.44 18.48 -14.64
C TRP A 314 -10.79 18.99 -15.92
N PHE A 315 -9.70 18.34 -16.35
CA PHE A 315 -9.00 18.77 -17.56
C PHE A 315 -9.70 18.34 -18.84
N ALA A 316 -10.66 17.42 -18.76
CA ALA A 316 -11.48 17.07 -19.91
C ALA A 316 -12.48 18.19 -20.26
N ASP A 317 -13.01 18.88 -19.25
CA ASP A 317 -13.92 20.01 -19.45
C ASP A 317 -13.22 21.18 -20.18
N GLU A 318 -11.98 21.49 -19.80
CA GLU A 318 -11.21 22.58 -20.42
C GLU A 318 -10.48 22.17 -21.70
N ALA A 319 -9.99 20.92 -21.78
CA ALA A 319 -9.09 20.46 -22.83
C ALA A 319 -9.27 18.97 -23.17
N GLY A 320 -10.52 18.53 -23.32
CA GLY A 320 -10.93 17.14 -23.60
C GLY A 320 -10.03 16.34 -24.53
N VAL A 321 -9.70 16.91 -25.69
CA VAL A 321 -8.86 16.27 -26.70
C VAL A 321 -7.42 16.08 -26.20
N ALA A 322 -6.82 17.09 -25.59
CA ALA A 322 -5.44 17.03 -25.10
C ALA A 322 -5.32 16.08 -23.90
N THR A 323 -6.27 16.14 -22.97
CA THR A 323 -6.32 15.29 -21.78
C THR A 323 -6.52 13.83 -22.16
N GLY A 324 -7.50 13.55 -23.03
CA GLY A 324 -7.74 12.21 -23.55
C GLY A 324 -6.55 11.67 -24.35
N GLY A 325 -5.94 12.52 -25.18
CA GLY A 325 -4.70 12.18 -25.92
C GLY A 325 -3.52 11.86 -25.01
N ALA A 326 -3.31 12.62 -23.93
CA ALA A 326 -2.26 12.36 -22.95
C ALA A 326 -2.49 11.01 -22.23
N VAL A 327 -3.71 10.75 -21.76
CA VAL A 327 -4.09 9.46 -21.14
C VAL A 327 -3.88 8.30 -22.12
N TRP A 328 -4.20 8.53 -23.41
CA TRP A 328 -3.98 7.55 -24.46
C TRP A 328 -2.49 7.26 -24.69
N LEU A 329 -1.64 8.29 -24.79
CA LEU A 329 -0.20 8.15 -24.98
C LEU A 329 0.47 7.45 -23.78
N VAL A 330 0.04 7.77 -22.56
CA VAL A 330 0.50 7.07 -21.34
C VAL A 330 0.08 5.60 -21.40
N GLY A 331 -1.17 5.31 -21.75
CA GLY A 331 -1.65 3.94 -21.95
C GLY A 331 -0.83 3.18 -23.00
N LEU A 332 -0.51 3.83 -24.12
CA LEU A 332 0.34 3.27 -25.17
C LEU A 332 1.75 2.95 -24.66
N ALA A 333 2.36 3.84 -23.88
CA ALA A 333 3.69 3.63 -23.32
C ALA A 333 3.70 2.46 -22.31
N ILE A 334 2.69 2.38 -21.43
CA ILE A 334 2.50 1.28 -20.47
C ILE A 334 2.32 -0.04 -21.21
N GLY A 335 1.44 -0.05 -22.22
CA GLY A 335 1.19 -1.22 -23.06
C GLY A 335 2.44 -1.66 -23.81
N ALA A 336 3.17 -0.72 -24.43
CA ALA A 336 4.43 -0.99 -25.12
C ALA A 336 5.52 -1.56 -24.19
N ALA A 337 5.60 -1.06 -22.95
CA ALA A 337 6.52 -1.59 -21.94
C ALA A 337 6.16 -3.04 -21.54
N GLY A 338 4.86 -3.34 -21.38
CA GLY A 338 4.35 -4.70 -21.20
C GLY A 338 4.71 -5.61 -22.38
N ILE A 339 4.42 -5.16 -23.60
CA ILE A 339 4.70 -5.85 -24.87
C ILE A 339 6.19 -6.16 -25.03
N ARG A 340 7.07 -5.22 -24.65
CA ARG A 340 8.53 -5.38 -24.72
C ARG A 340 9.11 -6.14 -23.52
N ARG A 341 8.27 -6.61 -22.59
CA ARG A 341 8.66 -7.34 -21.36
C ARG A 341 9.67 -6.58 -20.51
N LEU A 342 9.57 -5.25 -20.49
CA LEU A 342 10.46 -4.39 -19.69
C LEU A 342 10.08 -4.38 -18.20
N VAL A 343 8.94 -4.98 -17.85
CA VAL A 343 8.35 -4.98 -16.50
C VAL A 343 8.21 -6.38 -15.92
N LEU A 344 8.14 -6.47 -14.58
CA LEU A 344 8.01 -7.73 -13.83
C LEU A 344 6.77 -8.55 -14.21
N THR A 345 5.66 -7.87 -14.53
CA THR A 345 4.38 -8.52 -14.88
C THR A 345 3.87 -8.01 -16.24
N PRO A 346 4.46 -8.47 -17.36
CA PRO A 346 4.14 -7.98 -18.71
C PRO A 346 2.65 -7.96 -19.04
N ARG A 347 1.93 -9.04 -18.68
CA ARG A 347 0.49 -9.20 -18.93
C ARG A 347 -0.37 -8.13 -18.26
N LEU A 348 -0.01 -7.73 -17.04
CA LEU A 348 -0.76 -6.69 -16.31
C LEU A 348 -0.58 -5.33 -16.99
N PHE A 349 0.63 -5.00 -17.42
CA PHE A 349 0.93 -3.76 -18.12
C PHE A 349 0.30 -3.71 -19.51
N GLU A 350 0.19 -4.85 -20.20
CA GLU A 350 -0.60 -4.94 -21.43
C GLU A 350 -2.07 -4.54 -21.17
N VAL A 351 -2.75 -5.20 -20.22
CA VAL A 351 -4.17 -4.91 -19.92
C VAL A 351 -4.37 -3.47 -19.44
N LEU A 352 -3.52 -2.99 -18.54
CA LEU A 352 -3.58 -1.61 -18.04
C LEU A 352 -3.34 -0.60 -19.15
N GLY A 353 -2.36 -0.85 -20.02
CA GLY A 353 -2.08 0.00 -21.17
C GLY A 353 -3.26 0.09 -22.13
N GLY A 354 -3.80 -1.06 -22.56
CA GLY A 354 -4.97 -1.10 -23.45
C GLY A 354 -6.21 -0.44 -22.84
N SER A 355 -6.47 -0.69 -21.55
CA SER A 355 -7.60 -0.08 -20.84
C SER A 355 -7.43 1.44 -20.73
N SER A 356 -6.22 1.92 -20.40
CA SER A 356 -5.91 3.34 -20.35
C SER A 356 -6.04 4.02 -21.71
N MET A 357 -5.64 3.35 -22.80
CA MET A 357 -5.86 3.88 -24.16
C MET A 357 -7.34 4.04 -24.46
N LEU A 358 -8.19 3.06 -24.14
CA LEU A 358 -9.63 3.15 -24.33
C LEU A 358 -10.27 4.25 -23.48
N VAL A 359 -9.86 4.39 -22.22
CA VAL A 359 -10.32 5.49 -21.35
C VAL A 359 -9.89 6.83 -21.93
N GLY A 360 -8.64 6.97 -22.37
CA GLY A 360 -8.14 8.19 -23.02
C GLY A 360 -8.97 8.56 -24.25
N ALA A 361 -9.31 7.59 -25.09
CA ALA A 361 -10.19 7.82 -26.24
C ALA A 361 -11.61 8.27 -25.82
N ALA A 362 -12.17 7.74 -24.72
CA ALA A 362 -13.48 8.17 -24.22
C ALA A 362 -13.44 9.61 -23.70
N VAL A 363 -12.35 9.98 -23.03
CA VAL A 363 -12.15 11.33 -22.47
C VAL A 363 -12.11 12.39 -23.56
N VAL A 364 -11.58 12.08 -24.75
CA VAL A 364 -11.60 12.99 -25.91
C VAL A 364 -13.01 13.48 -26.24
N ALA A 365 -14.07 12.73 -25.89
CA ALA A 365 -15.44 13.07 -26.27
C ALA A 365 -15.98 14.33 -25.61
N THR A 366 -15.38 14.74 -24.49
CA THR A 366 -15.68 16.01 -23.84
C THR A 366 -15.36 17.21 -24.74
N GLY A 367 -14.31 17.10 -25.57
CA GLY A 367 -13.96 18.12 -26.56
C GLY A 367 -14.46 17.81 -27.98
N SER A 368 -14.47 16.54 -28.39
CA SER A 368 -14.92 16.13 -29.72
C SER A 368 -15.41 14.67 -29.73
N ILE A 369 -16.73 14.49 -29.77
CA ILE A 369 -17.38 13.17 -29.80
C ILE A 369 -16.96 12.37 -31.05
N GLY A 370 -16.84 13.02 -32.21
CA GLY A 370 -16.42 12.37 -33.46
C GLY A 370 -15.00 11.80 -33.39
N LEU A 371 -14.04 12.58 -32.88
CA LEU A 371 -12.67 12.10 -32.69
C LEU A 371 -12.60 10.98 -31.66
N ALA A 372 -13.35 11.10 -30.55
CA ALA A 372 -13.37 10.12 -29.49
C ALA A 372 -13.89 8.75 -29.95
N THR A 373 -15.00 8.74 -30.69
CA THR A 373 -15.60 7.52 -31.21
C THR A 373 -14.72 6.84 -32.24
N LEU A 374 -14.14 7.59 -33.18
CA LEU A 374 -13.19 7.06 -34.17
C LEU A 374 -11.91 6.54 -33.52
N ALA A 375 -11.30 7.32 -32.63
CA ALA A 375 -10.08 6.92 -31.91
C ALA A 375 -10.33 5.70 -31.02
N GLY A 376 -11.49 5.62 -30.36
CA GLY A 376 -11.88 4.49 -29.52
C GLY A 376 -12.07 3.21 -30.32
N VAL A 377 -12.77 3.26 -31.46
CA VAL A 377 -12.90 2.11 -32.38
C VAL A 377 -11.53 1.69 -32.92
N ALA A 378 -10.71 2.64 -33.39
CA ALA A 378 -9.38 2.33 -33.90
C ALA A 378 -8.48 1.69 -32.81
N THR A 379 -8.53 2.20 -31.59
CA THR A 379 -7.80 1.66 -30.43
C THR A 379 -8.26 0.24 -30.10
N ALA A 380 -9.58 0.01 -30.10
CA ALA A 380 -10.18 -1.29 -29.84
C ALA A 380 -9.76 -2.34 -30.88
N ILE A 381 -9.81 -1.98 -32.17
CA ILE A 381 -9.31 -2.83 -33.27
C ILE A 381 -7.81 -3.10 -33.11
N GLY A 382 -7.01 -2.08 -32.77
CA GLY A 382 -5.58 -2.22 -32.50
C GLY A 382 -5.30 -3.21 -31.35
N CYS A 383 -6.05 -3.12 -30.25
CA CYS A 383 -5.94 -4.06 -29.13
C CYS A 383 -6.29 -5.50 -29.55
N ILE A 384 -7.33 -5.69 -30.38
CA ILE A 384 -7.67 -7.00 -30.95
C ILE A 384 -6.54 -7.53 -31.83
N ALA A 385 -6.01 -6.72 -32.74
CA ALA A 385 -4.91 -7.10 -33.62
C ALA A 385 -3.66 -7.52 -32.82
N VAL A 386 -3.31 -6.77 -31.76
CA VAL A 386 -2.22 -7.15 -30.83
C VAL A 386 -2.56 -8.44 -30.08
N GLY A 387 -3.81 -8.64 -29.68
CA GLY A 387 -4.27 -9.85 -29.00
C GLY A 387 -4.30 -11.12 -29.85
N MET A 388 -4.23 -10.99 -31.18
CA MET A 388 -4.06 -12.14 -32.09
C MET A 388 -2.66 -12.75 -31.98
N LEU A 389 -1.65 -11.98 -31.53
CA LEU A 389 -0.30 -12.47 -31.31
C LEU A 389 -0.25 -13.54 -30.19
N PRO A 390 0.64 -14.55 -30.29
CA PRO A 390 0.82 -15.55 -29.23
C PRO A 390 1.09 -14.98 -27.84
N GLY A 391 0.36 -15.48 -26.83
CA GLY A 391 0.53 -15.09 -25.43
C GLY A 391 -0.21 -13.82 -25.00
N ARG A 392 -1.05 -13.21 -25.85
CA ARG A 392 -1.62 -11.86 -25.64
C ARG A 392 -3.14 -11.80 -25.63
N VAL A 393 -3.81 -12.90 -25.30
CA VAL A 393 -5.26 -12.98 -25.41
C VAL A 393 -5.99 -11.95 -24.51
N LEU A 394 -5.37 -11.50 -23.43
CA LEU A 394 -5.98 -10.44 -22.61
C LEU A 394 -6.18 -9.11 -23.37
N MET A 395 -5.33 -8.82 -24.36
CA MET A 395 -5.51 -7.63 -25.22
C MET A 395 -6.70 -7.76 -26.18
N SER A 396 -7.00 -8.96 -26.68
CA SER A 396 -8.20 -9.15 -27.50
C SER A 396 -9.48 -8.97 -26.68
N VAL A 397 -9.47 -9.37 -25.41
CA VAL A 397 -10.59 -9.13 -24.47
C VAL A 397 -10.78 -7.62 -24.26
N VAL A 398 -9.71 -6.88 -23.95
CA VAL A 398 -9.76 -5.42 -23.78
C VAL A 398 -10.29 -4.73 -25.04
N GLY A 399 -9.77 -5.10 -26.21
CA GLY A 399 -10.24 -4.54 -27.48
C GLY A 399 -11.69 -4.90 -27.81
N SER A 400 -12.15 -6.10 -27.45
CA SER A 400 -13.55 -6.51 -27.64
C SER A 400 -14.50 -5.69 -26.76
N VAL A 401 -14.15 -5.47 -25.50
CA VAL A 401 -14.90 -4.59 -24.59
C VAL A 401 -14.91 -3.15 -25.13
N GLY A 402 -13.78 -2.68 -25.66
CA GLY A 402 -13.69 -1.38 -26.33
C GLY A 402 -14.65 -1.26 -27.50
N LEU A 403 -14.71 -2.26 -28.40
CA LEU A 403 -15.65 -2.25 -29.53
C LEU A 403 -17.11 -2.23 -29.07
N LEU A 404 -17.46 -3.02 -28.05
CA LEU A 404 -18.82 -3.03 -27.49
C LEU A 404 -19.24 -1.66 -26.95
N ALA A 405 -18.31 -0.86 -26.42
CA ALA A 405 -18.60 0.48 -25.95
C ALA A 405 -18.62 1.53 -27.08
N PHE A 406 -17.58 1.55 -27.92
CA PHE A 406 -17.36 2.63 -28.88
C PHE A 406 -18.15 2.48 -30.18
N VAL A 407 -18.52 1.26 -30.61
CA VAL A 407 -19.30 1.07 -31.85
C VAL A 407 -20.73 1.59 -31.70
N PRO A 408 -21.50 1.23 -30.65
CA PRO A 408 -22.83 1.81 -30.45
C PRO A 408 -22.78 3.33 -30.33
N TRP A 409 -21.76 3.84 -29.65
CA TRP A 409 -21.57 5.27 -29.47
C TRP A 409 -21.25 5.99 -30.79
N ALA A 410 -20.38 5.42 -31.63
CA ALA A 410 -20.09 5.92 -32.97
C ALA A 410 -21.35 5.96 -33.84
N ILE A 411 -22.14 4.88 -33.83
CA ILE A 411 -23.40 4.80 -34.61
C ILE A 411 -24.36 5.90 -34.16
N ALA A 412 -24.53 6.07 -32.85
CA ALA A 412 -25.41 7.10 -32.29
C ALA A 412 -24.98 8.52 -32.69
N HIS A 413 -23.67 8.77 -32.84
CA HIS A 413 -23.15 10.08 -33.22
C HIS A 413 -23.22 10.35 -34.73
N PHE A 414 -22.76 9.41 -35.57
CA PHE A 414 -22.65 9.60 -37.03
C PHE A 414 -23.96 9.35 -37.79
N PHE A 415 -24.92 8.62 -37.21
CA PHE A 415 -26.20 8.30 -37.86
C PHE A 415 -27.40 8.78 -37.01
N PRO A 416 -27.62 10.11 -36.87
CA PRO A 416 -28.76 10.64 -36.12
C PRO A 416 -30.10 10.35 -36.85
N GLY A 417 -31.08 9.72 -36.19
CA GLY A 417 -32.44 9.50 -36.76
C GLY A 417 -33.26 8.39 -36.05
N GLU A 418 -34.57 8.30 -36.30
CA GLU A 418 -35.50 7.35 -35.63
C GLU A 418 -35.22 5.85 -35.92
N GLY A 419 -34.60 5.52 -37.06
CA GLY A 419 -34.21 4.15 -37.43
C GLY A 419 -33.01 3.55 -36.68
N ARG A 420 -32.53 4.21 -35.62
CA ARG A 420 -31.30 3.87 -34.88
C ARG A 420 -31.39 2.63 -33.99
N ALA A 421 -32.54 2.38 -33.37
CA ALA A 421 -32.69 1.25 -32.45
C ALA A 421 -32.48 -0.11 -33.15
N PRO A 422 -33.08 -0.39 -34.33
CA PRO A 422 -32.81 -1.62 -35.06
C PRO A 422 -31.34 -1.80 -35.47
N LEU A 423 -30.68 -0.73 -35.93
CA LEU A 423 -29.29 -0.78 -36.39
C LEU A 423 -28.32 -1.03 -35.22
N LEU A 424 -28.56 -0.38 -34.08
CA LEU A 424 -27.82 -0.64 -32.83
C LEU A 424 -28.03 -2.07 -32.33
N ILE A 425 -29.25 -2.61 -32.40
CA ILE A 425 -29.56 -3.99 -32.01
C ILE A 425 -28.84 -4.98 -32.93
N VAL A 426 -28.89 -4.79 -34.25
CA VAL A 426 -28.24 -5.68 -35.23
C VAL A 426 -26.72 -5.64 -35.07
N VAL A 427 -26.12 -4.45 -34.98
CA VAL A 427 -24.66 -4.32 -34.82
C VAL A 427 -24.21 -4.87 -33.47
N SER A 428 -24.91 -4.56 -32.37
CA SER A 428 -24.59 -5.13 -31.05
C SER A 428 -24.70 -6.65 -31.05
N GLY A 429 -25.75 -7.20 -31.69
CA GLY A 429 -25.94 -8.64 -31.85
C GLY A 429 -24.81 -9.28 -32.65
N ALA A 430 -24.45 -8.72 -33.81
CA ALA A 430 -23.34 -9.19 -34.62
C ALA A 430 -22.00 -9.12 -33.87
N LEU A 431 -21.78 -8.07 -33.07
CA LEU A 431 -20.56 -7.87 -32.29
C LEU A 431 -20.47 -8.86 -31.13
N ILE A 432 -21.58 -9.11 -30.43
CA ILE A 432 -21.66 -10.15 -29.39
C ILE A 432 -21.37 -11.54 -30.00
N VAL A 433 -21.95 -11.85 -31.16
CA VAL A 433 -21.69 -13.13 -31.87
C VAL A 433 -20.22 -13.23 -32.28
N ALA A 434 -19.64 -12.18 -32.85
CA ALA A 434 -18.23 -12.16 -33.24
C ALA A 434 -17.31 -12.35 -32.02
N VAL A 435 -17.59 -11.67 -30.91
CA VAL A 435 -16.85 -11.83 -29.64
C VAL A 435 -17.02 -13.25 -29.09
N ALA A 436 -18.23 -13.82 -29.10
CA ALA A 436 -18.47 -15.19 -28.65
C ALA A 436 -17.71 -16.22 -29.51
N VAL A 437 -17.69 -16.05 -30.84
CA VAL A 437 -16.92 -16.90 -31.77
C VAL A 437 -15.43 -16.75 -31.53
N LEU A 438 -14.93 -15.51 -31.36
CA LEU A 438 -13.53 -15.25 -31.04
C LEU A 438 -13.12 -15.87 -29.70
N MET A 439 -13.97 -15.75 -28.66
CA MET A 439 -13.74 -16.38 -27.36
C MET A 439 -13.76 -17.91 -27.46
N ALA A 440 -14.70 -18.49 -28.22
CA ALA A 440 -14.77 -19.94 -28.44
C ALA A 440 -13.51 -20.46 -29.15
N ALA A 441 -13.06 -19.77 -30.20
CA ALA A 441 -11.82 -20.08 -30.91
C ALA A 441 -10.57 -19.91 -30.04
N GLN A 442 -10.59 -18.95 -29.10
CA GLN A 442 -9.50 -18.70 -28.15
C GLN A 442 -9.56 -19.61 -26.92
N SER A 443 -10.66 -20.34 -26.66
CA SER A 443 -10.84 -21.15 -25.44
C SER A 443 -9.92 -22.37 -25.36
N THR A 444 -9.45 -22.89 -26.49
CA THR A 444 -8.41 -23.92 -26.58
C THR A 444 -7.04 -23.32 -26.26
N ARG A 445 -6.72 -22.18 -26.87
CA ARG A 445 -5.49 -21.42 -26.62
C ARG A 445 -5.37 -20.91 -25.17
N TRP A 446 -6.48 -20.46 -24.57
CA TRP A 446 -6.54 -20.04 -23.17
C TRP A 446 -6.18 -21.19 -22.22
N ARG A 447 -6.65 -22.40 -22.52
CA ARG A 447 -6.30 -23.59 -21.73
C ARG A 447 -4.81 -23.91 -21.83
N ASP A 448 -4.20 -23.71 -22.99
CA ASP A 448 -2.75 -23.93 -23.17
C ASP A 448 -1.89 -22.81 -22.51
N GLU A 449 -2.35 -21.56 -22.54
CA GLU A 449 -1.59 -20.40 -22.04
C GLU A 449 -1.81 -20.09 -20.54
N VAL A 450 -2.95 -20.48 -19.97
CA VAL A 450 -3.30 -20.32 -18.54
C VAL A 450 -3.15 -21.64 -17.78
N GLY A 451 -3.39 -22.78 -18.43
CA GLY A 451 -3.25 -24.12 -17.87
C GLY A 451 -1.84 -24.73 -18.00
N GLY A 452 -0.84 -23.94 -18.39
CA GLY A 452 0.56 -24.36 -18.40
C GLY A 452 0.94 -25.00 -17.05
N PRO A 453 1.74 -26.08 -17.07
CA PRO A 453 1.86 -27.02 -15.96
C PRO A 453 2.23 -26.28 -14.68
N LEU A 454 1.36 -26.39 -13.67
CA LEU A 454 1.75 -26.23 -12.27
C LEU A 454 2.87 -27.26 -12.03
N GLN A 455 4.12 -26.83 -12.22
CA GLN A 455 5.30 -27.68 -12.07
C GLN A 455 5.31 -28.26 -10.65
N ARG A 456 5.30 -29.59 -10.60
CA ARG A 456 5.91 -30.38 -9.54
C ARG A 456 7.40 -30.13 -9.49
#